data_AF-A0A8S0Q786-F1
#
_entry.id   AF-A0A8S0Q786-F1
#
_cell.length_a   1.000
_cell.length_b   1.000
_cell.length_c   1.000
_cell.angle_alpha   90.00
_cell.angle_beta   90.00
_cell.angle_gamma   90.00
#
_symmetry.space_group_name_H-M   'P 1'
#
loop_
_entity.id
_entity.type
_entity.pdbx_description
1 polymer ?
#
loop_
_entity_poly.entity_id
_entity_poly.type
_entity_poly.pdbx_seq_one_letter_code
_entity_poly.pdbx_strand_id
1 'polypeptide(L)'
;MDLGELWAIFGPGFSGAVFGAGWWFWVDAVVCSSVKVPFLHYLPGIFASLAALMFNTVNKEDLDDSPYGYGENEWRVKLWLFIAYVVSFVSLAASVGLLIQDALVKSGPSAWTGTAVG
;
A
#
# COMPACT_ATOMS: atom_id res chain seq x y z
N MET A 1 -3.97 13.65 29.61
CA MET A 1 -3.83 12.69 28.51
C MET A 1 -2.37 12.63 28.17
N ASP A 2 -1.79 11.43 28.28
CA ASP A 2 -0.39 11.23 27.94
C ASP A 2 -0.21 11.23 26.41
N LEU A 3 0.99 11.53 25.91
CA LEU A 3 1.23 11.61 24.46
C LEU A 3 0.94 10.28 23.75
N GLY A 4 1.19 9.15 24.43
CA GLY A 4 0.89 7.81 23.93
C GLY A 4 -0.61 7.54 23.76
N GLU A 5 -1.45 7.98 24.70
CA GLU A 5 -2.91 7.87 24.59
C GLU A 5 -3.45 8.73 23.43
N LEU A 6 -2.88 9.93 23.26
CA LEU A 6 -3.26 10.82 22.17
C LEU A 6 -3.00 10.16 20.81
N TRP A 7 -1.83 9.55 20.61
CA TRP A 7 -1.50 8.83 19.38
C TRP A 7 -2.35 7.58 19.16
N ALA A 8 -2.71 6.85 20.22
CA ALA A 8 -3.59 5.69 20.12
C ALA A 8 -4.98 6.07 19.58
N ILE A 9 -5.50 7.24 19.96
CA ILE A 9 -6.82 7.73 19.54
C ILE A 9 -6.78 8.32 18.12
N PHE A 10 -5.81 9.20 17.82
CA PHE A 10 -5.78 9.91 16.54
C PHE A 10 -5.05 9.15 15.42
N GLY A 11 -4.19 8.18 15.76
CA GLY A 11 -3.38 7.42 14.81
C GLY A 11 -4.18 6.75 13.68
N PRO A 12 -5.24 5.98 13.99
CA PRO A 12 -6.08 5.36 12.96
C PRO A 12 -6.82 6.37 12.06
N GLY A 13 -7.23 7.51 12.63
CA GLY A 13 -7.87 8.58 11.87
C GLY A 13 -6.90 9.22 10.88
N PHE A 14 -5.66 9.48 11.31
CA PHE A 14 -4.62 10.03 10.45
C PHE A 14 -4.20 9.05 9.34
N SER A 15 -4.02 7.77 9.65
CA SER A 15 -3.68 6.75 8.64
C SER A 15 -4.78 6.62 7.58
N GLY A 16 -6.04 6.63 7.99
CA GLY A 16 -7.20 6.64 7.09
C GLY A 16 -7.23 7.89 6.19
N ALA A 17 -6.93 9.07 6.74
CA ALA A 17 -6.86 10.30 5.96
C ALA A 17 -5.75 10.28 4.90
N VAL A 18 -4.55 9.81 5.26
CA VAL A 18 -3.42 9.69 4.31
C VAL A 18 -3.73 8.66 3.22
N PHE A 19 -4.29 7.51 3.59
CA PHE A 19 -4.69 6.48 2.63
C PHE A 19 -5.78 6.99 1.68
N GLY A 20 -6.81 7.66 2.22
CA GLY A 20 -7.89 8.26 1.44
C GLY A 20 -7.40 9.35 0.48
N ALA A 21 -6.51 10.23 0.93
CA ALA A 21 -5.89 11.24 0.07
C ALA A 21 -5.08 10.61 -1.07
N GLY A 22 -4.27 9.58 -0.77
CA GLY A 22 -3.53 8.84 -1.79
C GLY A 22 -4.44 8.20 -2.83
N TRP A 23 -5.54 7.56 -2.39
CA TRP A 23 -6.53 6.99 -3.30
C TRP A 23 -7.24 8.05 -4.14
N TRP A 24 -7.57 9.20 -3.55
CA TRP A 24 -8.18 10.29 -4.29
C TRP A 24 -7.25 10.83 -5.40
N PHE A 25 -5.98 11.10 -5.08
CA PHE A 25 -4.98 11.51 -6.07
C PHE A 25 -4.82 10.50 -7.19
N TRP A 26 -4.81 9.20 -6.85
CA TRP A 26 -4.70 8.15 -7.85
C TRP A 26 -5.91 8.11 -8.79
N VAL A 27 -7.14 8.14 -8.25
CA VAL A 27 -8.36 8.16 -9.07
C VAL A 27 -8.42 9.41 -9.95
N ASP A 28 -8.10 10.58 -9.39
CA ASP A 28 -8.07 11.84 -10.13
C ASP A 28 -7.09 11.78 -11.31
N ALA A 29 -5.88 11.27 -11.08
CA ALA A 29 -4.88 11.07 -12.13
C ALA A 29 -5.36 10.11 -13.22
N VAL A 30 -6.06 9.03 -12.86
CA VAL A 30 -6.62 8.07 -13.83
C VAL A 30 -7.72 8.70 -14.67
N VAL A 31 -8.62 9.49 -14.07
CA VAL A 31 -9.74 10.14 -14.77
C VAL A 31 -9.25 11.27 -15.69
N CYS A 32 -8.27 12.05 -15.26
CA CYS A 32 -7.71 13.16 -16.02
C CYS A 32 -6.68 12.74 -17.08
N SER A 33 -6.26 11.47 -17.11
CA SER A 33 -5.30 10.96 -18.09
C SER A 33 -5.91 10.94 -19.49
N SER A 34 -5.27 11.63 -20.44
CA SER A 34 -5.60 11.58 -21.87
C SER A 34 -5.06 10.31 -22.55
N VAL A 35 -4.20 9.55 -21.87
CA VAL A 35 -3.58 8.31 -22.36
C VAL A 35 -4.25 7.11 -21.71
N LYS A 36 -4.63 6.13 -22.52
CA LYS A 36 -5.23 4.88 -22.05
C LYS A 36 -4.16 3.97 -21.46
N VAL A 37 -4.04 3.98 -20.14
CA VAL A 37 -3.15 3.08 -19.41
C VAL A 37 -3.81 1.69 -19.34
N PRO A 38 -3.09 0.60 -19.65
CA PRO A 38 -3.66 -0.74 -19.58
C PRO A 38 -3.84 -1.16 -18.11
N PHE A 39 -4.91 -1.89 -17.83
CA PHE A 39 -5.34 -2.26 -16.47
C PHE A 39 -4.23 -2.90 -15.61
N LEU A 40 -3.29 -3.59 -16.24
CA LEU A 40 -2.16 -4.24 -15.57
C LEU A 40 -1.30 -3.26 -14.74
N HIS A 41 -1.20 -1.99 -15.15
CA HIS A 41 -0.42 -0.98 -14.43
C HIS A 41 -1.08 -0.54 -13.12
N TYR A 42 -2.36 -0.85 -12.92
CA TYR A 42 -3.09 -0.55 -11.70
C TYR A 42 -2.97 -1.64 -10.64
N LEU A 43 -2.66 -2.89 -11.05
CA LEU A 43 -2.59 -4.03 -10.15
C LEU A 43 -1.63 -3.83 -8.97
N PRO A 44 -0.40 -3.30 -9.14
CA PRO A 44 0.51 -3.09 -8.01
C PRO A 44 -0.09 -2.19 -6.91
N GLY A 45 -0.77 -1.10 -7.29
CA GLY A 45 -1.42 -0.21 -6.33
C GLY A 45 -2.63 -0.85 -5.62
N ILE A 46 -3.41 -1.66 -6.34
CA ILE A 46 -4.55 -2.39 -5.77
C ILE A 46 -4.07 -3.44 -4.76
N PHE A 47 -3.04 -4.22 -5.10
CA PHE A 47 -2.47 -5.21 -4.19
C PHE A 47 -1.77 -4.55 -2.99
N ALA A 48 -1.14 -3.38 -3.17
CA ALA A 48 -0.61 -2.59 -2.05
C ALA A 48 -1.72 -2.17 -1.08
N SER A 49 -2.88 -1.74 -1.61
CA SER A 49 -4.05 -1.36 -0.79
C SER A 49 -4.65 -2.56 -0.06
N LEU A 50 -4.69 -3.74 -0.71
CA LEU A 50 -5.10 -4.98 -0.05
C LEU A 50 -4.15 -5.36 1.09
N ALA A 51 -2.83 -5.29 0.87
CA ALA A 51 -1.85 -5.54 1.92
C ALA A 51 -2.00 -4.54 3.09
N ALA A 52 -2.23 -3.26 2.80
CA ALA A 52 -2.51 -2.26 3.82
C ALA A 52 -3.77 -2.63 4.64
N LEU A 53 -4.85 -3.08 4.00
CA LEU A 53 -6.03 -3.58 4.71
C LEU A 53 -5.66 -4.78 5.61
N MET A 54 -4.91 -5.76 5.09
CA MET A 54 -4.49 -6.93 5.86
C MET A 54 -3.68 -6.57 7.11
N PHE A 55 -2.82 -5.54 7.04
CA PHE A 55 -2.08 -5.05 8.20
C PHE A 55 -2.99 -4.35 9.22
N ASN A 56 -3.97 -3.58 8.74
CA ASN A 56 -4.90 -2.86 9.61
C ASN A 56 -5.92 -3.79 10.31
N THR A 57 -6.15 -5.00 9.79
CA THR A 57 -7.06 -5.97 10.42
C THR A 57 -6.43 -6.74 11.59
N VAL A 58 -5.14 -6.56 11.87
CA VAL A 58 -4.43 -7.30 12.91
C VAL A 58 -4.33 -6.46 14.18
N ASN A 59 -4.83 -7.01 15.30
CA ASN A 59 -4.64 -6.40 16.61
C ASN A 59 -3.25 -6.74 17.15
N LYS A 60 -2.61 -5.76 17.80
CA LYS A 60 -1.29 -5.97 18.42
C LYS A 60 -1.33 -6.92 19.61
N GLU A 61 -2.47 -7.03 20.27
CA GLU A 61 -2.68 -7.93 21.42
C GLU A 61 -2.65 -9.41 20.99
N ASP A 62 -3.06 -9.72 19.75
CA ASP A 62 -3.01 -11.08 19.19
C ASP A 62 -1.59 -11.56 18.85
N LEU A 63 -0.60 -10.66 18.97
CA LEU A 63 0.82 -10.93 18.76
C LEU A 63 1.59 -11.08 20.08
N ASP A 64 0.96 -10.86 21.24
CA ASP A 64 1.64 -10.86 22.54
C ASP A 64 1.83 -12.29 23.05
N ASP A 65 3.09 -12.64 23.33
CA ASP A 65 3.52 -13.98 23.72
C ASP A 65 3.44 -14.10 25.24
N SER A 66 2.21 -14.19 25.76
CA SER A 66 2.01 -14.30 27.22
C SER A 66 2.47 -15.69 27.71
N PRO A 67 3.32 -15.77 28.76
CA PRO A 67 3.91 -17.04 29.22
C PRO A 67 2.90 -18.08 29.75
N TYR A 68 1.64 -17.70 29.92
CA TYR A 68 0.53 -18.58 30.34
C TYR A 68 -0.59 -18.67 29.30
N GLY A 69 -0.44 -18.06 28.12
CA GLY A 69 -1.44 -18.03 27.07
C GLY A 69 -1.34 -19.27 26.19
N TYR A 70 -2.40 -20.08 26.16
CA TYR A 70 -2.55 -21.15 25.19
C TYR A 70 -2.79 -20.50 23.80
N GLY A 71 -1.72 -20.23 23.07
CA GLY A 71 -1.69 -19.48 21.81
C GLY A 71 -2.25 -20.24 20.60
N GLU A 72 -3.48 -20.75 20.67
CA GLU A 72 -4.06 -21.56 19.57
C GLU A 72 -4.22 -20.77 18.25
N ASN A 73 -4.24 -19.43 18.32
CA ASN A 73 -4.46 -18.54 17.17
C ASN A 73 -3.22 -17.77 16.70
N GLU A 74 -2.09 -17.88 17.40
CA GLU A 74 -0.90 -17.07 17.13
C GLU A 74 -0.30 -17.35 15.75
N TRP A 75 -0.20 -18.64 15.38
CA TRP A 75 0.34 -19.04 14.08
C TRP A 75 -0.53 -18.55 12.90
N ARG A 76 -1.84 -18.38 13.12
CA ARG A 76 -2.77 -17.88 12.09
C ARG A 76 -2.52 -16.41 11.81
N VAL A 77 -2.30 -15.60 12.85
CA VAL A 77 -1.98 -14.18 12.73
C VAL A 77 -0.60 -13.99 12.12
N LYS A 78 0.39 -14.79 12.56
CA LYS A 78 1.73 -14.81 11.96
C LYS A 78 1.70 -15.17 10.46
N LEU A 79 0.94 -16.19 10.08
CA LEU A 79 0.75 -16.58 8.67
C LEU A 79 0.03 -15.48 7.88
N TRP A 80 -1.00 -14.87 8.46
CA TRP A 80 -1.72 -13.76 7.83
C TRP A 80 -0.81 -12.56 7.55
N LEU A 81 -0.02 -12.15 8.53
CA LEU A 81 0.99 -11.09 8.37
C LEU A 81 2.08 -11.47 7.38
N PHE A 82 2.50 -12.73 7.35
CA PHE A 82 3.45 -13.21 6.35
C PHE A 82 2.89 -13.04 4.93
N ILE A 83 1.63 -13.43 4.70
CA ILE A 83 0.98 -13.22 3.40
C ILE A 83 0.87 -11.72 3.08
N ALA A 84 0.46 -10.90 4.05
CA ALA A 84 0.39 -9.44 3.87
C ALA A 84 1.75 -8.85 3.46
N TYR A 85 2.84 -9.32 4.09
CA TYR A 85 4.20 -8.90 3.77
C TYR A 85 4.60 -9.33 2.35
N VAL A 86 4.33 -10.57 1.96
CA VAL A 86 4.61 -11.06 0.59
C VAL A 86 3.83 -10.25 -0.44
N VAL A 87 2.53 -10.01 -0.23
CA VAL A 87 1.70 -9.22 -1.15
C VAL A 87 2.24 -7.79 -1.25
N SER A 88 2.60 -7.16 -0.13
CA SER A 88 3.18 -5.81 -0.11
C SER A 88 4.52 -5.74 -0.85
N PHE A 89 5.39 -6.73 -0.67
CA PHE A 89 6.71 -6.73 -1.30
C PHE A 89 6.61 -6.97 -2.80
N VAL A 90 5.77 -7.93 -3.23
CA VAL A 90 5.53 -8.22 -4.65
C VAL A 90 4.89 -7.02 -5.34
N SER A 91 3.94 -6.34 -4.70
CA SER A 91 3.31 -5.16 -5.28
C SER A 91 4.30 -4.00 -5.43
N LEU A 92 5.16 -3.77 -4.44
CA LEU A 92 6.21 -2.75 -4.53
C LEU A 92 7.20 -3.08 -5.66
N ALA A 93 7.68 -4.32 -5.73
CA ALA A 93 8.58 -4.78 -6.78
C ALA A 93 7.95 -4.66 -8.18
N ALA A 94 6.68 -5.02 -8.33
CA ALA A 94 5.95 -4.86 -9.58
C ALA A 94 5.79 -3.38 -9.97
N SER A 95 5.46 -2.50 -9.00
CA SER A 95 5.35 -1.07 -9.25
C SER A 95 6.68 -0.47 -9.73
N VAL A 96 7.79 -0.82 -9.08
CA VAL A 96 9.13 -0.36 -9.48
C VAL A 96 9.52 -0.95 -10.84
N GLY A 97 9.21 -2.23 -11.08
CA GLY A 97 9.47 -2.89 -12.36
C GLY A 97 8.76 -2.21 -13.53
N LEU A 98 7.48 -1.87 -13.36
CA LEU A 98 6.72 -1.12 -14.37
C LEU A 98 7.27 0.30 -14.56
N LEU A 99 7.64 0.99 -13.47
CA LEU A 99 8.29 2.31 -13.56
C LEU A 99 9.59 2.26 -14.39
N ILE A 100 10.42 1.24 -14.17
CA ILE A 100 11.66 1.04 -14.92
C ILE A 100 11.36 0.73 -16.38
N GLN A 101 10.37 -0.14 -16.64
CA GLN A 101 9.97 -0.47 -18.01
C GLN A 101 9.50 0.78 -18.76
N ASP A 102 8.66 1.61 -18.14
CA ASP A 102 8.18 2.87 -18.71
C ASP A 102 9.32 3.88 -18.93
N ALA A 103 10.31 3.91 -18.03
CA ALA A 103 11.49 4.77 -18.18
C ALA A 103 12.40 4.33 -19.34
N LEU A 104 12.43 3.03 -19.67
CA LEU A 104 13.30 2.47 -20.71
C LEU A 104 12.63 2.38 -22.09
N VAL A 105 11.29 2.24 -22.14
CA VAL A 105 10.53 2.09 -23.40
C VAL A 105 10.14 3.46 -23.95
N LYS A 106 10.68 3.82 -25.12
CA LYS A 106 10.32 5.04 -25.89
C LYS A 106 8.99 4.90 -26.67
N SER A 107 7.88 4.57 -26.02
CA SER A 107 6.58 4.52 -26.70
C SER A 107 5.70 5.74 -26.37
N GLY A 108 5.51 6.64 -27.33
CA GLY A 108 4.42 7.64 -27.30
C GLY A 108 4.63 8.81 -26.34
N PRO A 109 3.78 9.86 -26.41
CA PRO A 109 4.04 11.16 -25.81
C PRO A 109 4.30 11.04 -24.31
N SER A 110 5.37 11.70 -23.87
CA SER A 110 5.88 11.67 -22.50
C SER A 110 4.76 11.70 -21.46
N ALA A 111 4.68 10.67 -20.64
CA ALA A 111 3.84 10.68 -19.43
C ALA A 111 4.36 11.66 -18.36
N TRP A 112 5.54 12.26 -18.58
CA TRP A 112 6.16 13.26 -17.72
C TRP A 112 6.45 14.55 -18.52
N THR A 113 5.60 15.57 -18.36
CA THR A 113 5.76 16.90 -18.98
C THR A 113 7.05 17.64 -18.57
N GLY A 114 7.84 17.10 -17.63
CA GLY A 114 8.94 17.82 -16.96
C GLY A 114 10.35 17.68 -17.53
N THR A 115 10.62 16.86 -18.55
CA THR A 115 12.01 16.65 -19.05
C THR A 115 12.20 16.74 -20.56
N ALA A 116 11.27 17.38 -21.28
CA ALA A 116 11.43 17.72 -22.70
C ALA A 116 11.71 19.22 -22.89
N VAL A 117 12.81 19.69 -22.32
CA VAL A 117 13.52 20.92 -22.75
C VAL A 117 15.01 20.66 -22.54
N GLY A 118 15.72 20.42 -23.65
CA GLY A 118 17.15 20.10 -23.70
C GLY A 118 17.50 19.39 -24.99
#